data_AF-C4VCC3-F1
#
_entry.id   AF-C4VCC3-F1
#
_cell.length_a   1.000
_cell.length_b   1.000
_cell.length_c   1.000
_cell.angle_alpha   90.00
_cell.angle_beta   90.00
_cell.angle_gamma   90.00
#
_symmetry.space_group_name_H-M   'P 1'
#
loop_
_entity.id
_entity.type
_entity.pdbx_description
1 polymer ?
#
loop_
_entity_poly.entity_id
_entity_poly.type
_entity_poly.pdbx_seq_one_letter_code
_entity_poly.pdbx_strand_id
1 'polypeptide(L)'
;MGGEGKRVQFDKTSICNGELKSNLSSNLDNKPYVQWLVGGAEEGNCRTFVLKLVPNRKVPTILDMFKEYVVPGSIIVTGGYPSCPGAVAKFGSCHEVVNHSVGY
;
A
#
# COMPACT_ATOMS: atom_id res chain seq x y z
N MET A 1 1.37 -13.71 3.20
CA MET A 1 2.54 -13.37 2.37
C MET A 1 3.66 -12.92 3.30
N GLY A 2 4.91 -13.12 2.91
CA GLY A 2 6.07 -12.77 3.71
C GLY A 2 6.41 -13.81 4.80
N GLY A 3 7.09 -13.34 5.83
CA GLY A 3 7.76 -14.13 6.86
C GLY A 3 9.06 -13.46 7.27
N GLU A 4 9.76 -13.99 8.27
CA GLU A 4 11.00 -13.41 8.75
C GLU A 4 12.02 -13.20 7.62
N GLY A 5 12.53 -11.96 7.49
CA GLY A 5 13.46 -11.56 6.43
C GLY A 5 12.87 -11.48 5.01
N LYS A 6 11.58 -11.78 4.83
CA LYS A 6 10.91 -11.66 3.52
C LYS A 6 10.35 -10.26 3.33
N ARG A 7 10.54 -9.72 2.13
CA ARG A 7 10.07 -8.39 1.73
C ARG A 7 8.69 -8.49 1.06
N VAL A 8 7.77 -7.63 1.47
CA VAL A 8 6.44 -7.52 0.87
C VAL A 8 6.21 -6.07 0.48
N GLN A 9 6.01 -5.83 -0.81
CA GLN A 9 5.78 -4.49 -1.35
C GLN A 9 4.29 -4.19 -1.35
N PHE A 10 3.92 -3.00 -0.84
CA PHE A 10 2.56 -2.50 -0.86
C PHE A 10 2.43 -1.16 -1.57
N ASP A 11 1.56 -1.12 -2.56
CA ASP A 11 1.25 0.09 -3.33
C ASP A 11 -0.26 0.38 -3.36
N LYS A 12 -0.60 1.62 -3.74
CA LYS A 12 -1.98 2.12 -3.74
C LYS A 12 -2.23 2.88 -5.03
N THR A 13 -3.33 2.57 -5.68
CA THR A 13 -3.86 3.36 -6.79
C THR A 13 -5.30 3.78 -6.51
N SER A 14 -5.74 4.83 -7.19
CA SER A 14 -7.08 5.40 -7.05
C SER A 14 -7.90 5.14 -8.32
N ILE A 15 -9.15 4.74 -8.16
CA ILE A 15 -10.14 4.63 -9.22
C ILE A 15 -11.12 5.80 -9.05
N CYS A 16 -11.25 6.65 -10.07
CA CYS A 16 -12.24 7.72 -10.11
C CYS A 16 -13.45 7.23 -10.90
N ASN A 17 -14.57 6.98 -10.22
CA ASN A 17 -15.77 6.46 -10.89
C ASN A 17 -16.43 7.57 -11.72
N GLY A 18 -16.63 7.32 -13.02
CA GLY A 18 -17.28 8.25 -13.94
C GLY A 18 -16.40 9.37 -14.49
N GLU A 19 -15.12 9.43 -14.12
CA GLU A 19 -14.16 10.42 -14.63
C GLU A 19 -12.81 9.77 -14.95
N LEU A 20 -12.20 10.15 -16.08
CA LEU A 20 -10.82 9.79 -16.37
C LEU A 20 -9.88 10.74 -15.61
N LYS A 21 -8.90 10.16 -14.89
CA LYS A 21 -7.95 10.91 -14.09
C LYS A 21 -6.94 11.60 -15.00
N SER A 22 -7.06 12.92 -15.18
CA SER A 22 -6.15 13.72 -16.03
C SER A 22 -4.81 14.05 -15.36
N ASN A 23 -4.75 14.06 -14.03
CA ASN A 23 -3.53 14.33 -13.25
C ASN A 23 -3.39 13.37 -12.06
N LEU A 24 -2.22 12.71 -11.97
CA LEU A 24 -1.90 11.71 -10.95
C LEU A 24 -1.56 12.29 -9.57
N SER A 25 -1.26 13.59 -9.49
CA SER A 25 -0.67 14.26 -8.31
C SER A 25 -1.66 14.81 -7.28
N SER A 26 -2.98 14.71 -7.49
CA SER A 26 -3.95 15.35 -6.60
C SER A 26 -4.22 14.54 -5.33
N ASN A 27 -4.36 15.25 -4.20
CA ASN A 27 -4.90 14.76 -2.93
C ASN A 27 -6.38 14.33 -3.11
N LEU A 28 -6.58 13.18 -3.74
CA LEU A 28 -7.89 12.62 -4.05
C LEU A 28 -8.68 12.12 -2.83
N ASP A 29 -8.07 12.11 -1.65
CA ASP A 29 -8.67 11.53 -0.44
C ASP A 29 -10.00 12.18 -0.03
N ASN A 30 -10.26 13.41 -0.48
CA ASN A 30 -11.48 14.17 -0.19
C ASN A 30 -12.45 14.25 -1.38
N LYS A 31 -12.12 13.64 -2.53
CA LYS A 31 -12.96 13.74 -3.72
C LYS A 31 -14.08 12.68 -3.64
N PRO A 32 -15.36 13.07 -3.82
CA PRO A 32 -16.42 12.08 -3.92
C PRO A 32 -16.18 11.16 -5.12
N TYR A 33 -16.67 9.92 -5.05
CA TYR A 33 -16.55 8.91 -6.12
C TYR A 33 -15.13 8.38 -6.38
N VAL A 34 -14.17 8.62 -5.46
CA VAL A 34 -12.87 7.96 -5.48
C VAL A 34 -12.91 6.68 -4.63
N GLN A 35 -12.53 5.56 -5.23
CA GLN A 35 -12.22 4.32 -4.54
C GLN A 35 -10.71 4.09 -4.58
N TRP A 36 -10.19 3.39 -3.58
CA TRP A 36 -8.77 3.03 -3.53
C TRP A 36 -8.61 1.55 -3.77
N LEU A 37 -7.62 1.18 -4.56
CA LEU A 37 -7.15 -0.20 -4.69
C LEU A 37 -5.80 -0.27 -4.01
N VAL A 38 -5.70 -1.09 -2.97
CA VAL A 38 -4.44 -1.36 -2.28
C VAL A 38 -3.96 -2.75 -2.69
N GLY A 39 -2.74 -2.80 -3.21
CA GLY A 39 -2.09 -4.02 -3.62
C GLY A 39 -0.90 -4.35 -2.74
N GLY A 40 -0.68 -5.64 -2.52
CA GLY A 40 0.52 -6.18 -1.87
C GLY A 40 1.10 -7.32 -2.69
N ALA A 41 2.41 -7.41 -2.83
CA ALA A 41 3.08 -8.51 -3.52
C ALA A 41 4.34 -8.93 -2.77
N GLU A 42 4.60 -10.23 -2.70
CA GLU A 42 5.84 -10.76 -2.12
C GLU A 42 7.00 -10.61 -3.12
N GLU A 43 8.11 -10.00 -2.66
CA GLU A 43 9.27 -9.79 -3.53
C GLU A 43 9.95 -11.13 -3.88
N GLY A 44 10.31 -11.31 -5.14
CA GLY A 44 10.89 -12.56 -5.64
C GLY A 44 9.89 -13.70 -5.87
N ASN A 45 8.61 -13.50 -5.56
CA ASN A 45 7.54 -14.47 -5.82
C ASN A 45 6.35 -13.83 -6.54
N CYS A 46 6.39 -13.85 -7.87
CA CYS A 46 5.40 -13.21 -8.74
C CYS A 46 3.99 -13.82 -8.68
N ARG A 47 3.77 -14.91 -7.93
CA ARG A 47 2.46 -15.57 -7.82
C ARG A 47 1.71 -15.24 -6.54
N THR A 48 2.38 -14.60 -5.59
CA THR A 48 1.82 -14.31 -4.26
C THR A 48 1.54 -12.82 -4.15
N PHE A 49 0.30 -12.43 -4.44
CA PHE A 49 -0.17 -11.05 -4.37
C PHE A 49 -1.60 -10.95 -3.82
N VAL A 50 -1.95 -9.76 -3.34
CA VAL A 50 -3.30 -9.37 -2.96
C VAL A 50 -3.66 -8.05 -3.61
N LEU A 51 -4.94 -7.91 -3.97
CA LEU A 51 -5.53 -6.64 -4.40
C LEU A 51 -6.86 -6.48 -3.67
N LYS A 52 -7.06 -5.36 -2.98
CA LYS A 52 -8.29 -5.08 -2.25
C LYS A 52 -8.79 -3.68 -2.53
N LEU A 53 -10.07 -3.58 -2.89
CA LEU A 53 -10.77 -2.29 -2.90
C LEU A 53 -11.03 -1.85 -1.46
N VAL A 54 -10.64 -0.63 -1.15
CA VAL A 54 -10.76 -0.05 0.18
C VAL A 54 -11.35 1.37 0.10
N PRO A 55 -12.09 1.80 1.12
CA PRO A 55 -12.78 3.10 1.09
C PRO A 55 -11.80 4.29 1.17
N ASN A 56 -10.61 4.09 1.72
CA ASN A 56 -9.58 5.13 1.87
C ASN A 56 -8.20 4.49 2.08
N ARG A 57 -7.14 5.31 2.03
CA ARG A 57 -5.76 4.90 2.30
C ARG A 57 -5.22 5.40 3.65
N LYS A 58 -6.08 5.56 4.67
CA LYS A 58 -5.68 6.00 6.01
C LYS A 58 -5.02 4.86 6.79
N VAL A 59 -4.30 5.21 7.86
CA VAL A 59 -3.54 4.27 8.70
C VAL A 59 -4.35 3.04 9.12
N PRO A 60 -5.60 3.15 9.64
CA PRO A 60 -6.36 1.97 10.07
C PRO A 60 -6.60 0.98 8.92
N THR A 61 -7.00 1.49 7.75
CA THR A 61 -7.29 0.66 6.58
C THR A 61 -6.04 -0.03 6.04
N ILE A 62 -4.90 0.65 6.01
CA ILE A 62 -3.63 0.04 5.60
C ILE A 62 -3.14 -0.98 6.64
N LEU A 63 -3.33 -0.71 7.94
CA LEU A 63 -2.99 -1.64 9.00
C LEU A 63 -3.82 -2.93 8.91
N ASP A 64 -5.12 -2.82 8.61
CA ASP A 64 -5.99 -3.99 8.44
C ASP A 64 -5.52 -4.87 7.27
N MET A 65 -5.07 -4.25 6.16
CA MET A 65 -4.43 -4.98 5.06
C MET A 65 -3.20 -5.77 5.52
N PHE A 66 -2.36 -5.18 6.36
CA PHE A 66 -1.17 -5.87 6.87
C PHE A 66 -1.55 -7.04 7.77
N LYS A 67 -2.49 -6.84 8.71
CA LYS A 67 -2.96 -7.89 9.62
C LYS A 67 -3.59 -9.07 8.89
N GLU A 68 -4.27 -8.81 7.78
CA GLU A 68 -4.97 -9.85 7.03
C GLU A 68 -4.02 -10.65 6.13
N TYR A 69 -3.04 -10.00 5.50
CA TYR A 69 -2.28 -10.62 4.40
C TYR A 69 -0.77 -10.76 4.64
N VAL A 70 -0.22 -10.14 5.68
CA VAL A 70 1.22 -10.13 5.96
C VAL A 70 1.53 -10.95 7.20
N VAL A 71 2.52 -11.83 7.09
CA VAL A 71 3.03 -12.60 8.23
C VAL A 71 3.88 -11.68 9.10
N PRO A 72 3.70 -11.65 10.44
CA PRO A 72 4.56 -10.87 11.34
C PRO A 72 6.05 -11.18 11.14
N GLY A 73 6.91 -10.17 11.32
CA GLY A 73 8.36 -10.29 11.07
C GLY A 73 8.80 -10.08 9.62
N SER A 74 7.84 -9.91 8.69
CA SER A 74 8.15 -9.46 7.32
C SER A 74 8.77 -8.05 7.31
N ILE A 75 9.44 -7.69 6.23
CA ILE A 75 9.88 -6.33 5.91
C ILE A 75 8.84 -5.73 4.96
N ILE A 76 8.20 -4.62 5.36
CA ILE A 76 7.19 -3.96 4.53
C ILE A 76 7.84 -2.84 3.72
N VAL A 77 7.65 -2.90 2.40
CA VAL A 77 8.22 -1.95 1.44
C VAL A 77 7.10 -1.08 0.86
N THR A 78 7.20 0.26 0.93
CA THR A 78 6.15 1.16 0.39
C THR A 78 6.72 2.44 -0.25
N GLY A 79 5.93 3.07 -1.13
CA GLY A 79 6.28 4.31 -1.85
C GLY A 79 6.22 5.63 -1.05
N GLY A 80 6.34 5.58 0.28
CA GLY A 80 6.51 6.79 1.12
C GLY A 80 5.26 7.63 1.40
N TYR A 81 4.06 7.19 1.02
CA TYR A 81 2.82 7.93 1.34
C TYR A 81 2.62 8.05 2.88
N PRO A 82 2.14 9.20 3.43
CA PRO A 82 2.19 9.49 4.87
C PRO A 82 1.49 8.50 5.81
N SER A 83 0.50 7.74 5.33
CA SER A 83 -0.16 6.72 6.15
C SER A 83 0.67 5.43 6.31
N CYS A 84 1.66 5.19 5.43
CA CYS A 84 2.41 3.94 5.42
C CYS A 84 3.32 3.80 6.65
N PRO A 85 4.17 4.78 7.02
CA PRO A 85 5.02 4.66 8.21
C PRO A 85 4.21 4.39 9.49
N GLY A 86 3.09 5.09 9.67
CA GLY A 86 2.22 4.90 10.83
C GLY A 86 1.54 3.53 10.86
N ALA A 87 1.18 2.97 9.70
CA ALA A 87 0.60 1.63 9.63
C ALA A 87 1.65 0.54 9.89
N VAL A 88 2.87 0.68 9.35
CA VAL A 88 3.96 -0.29 9.55
C VAL A 88 4.42 -0.30 11.02
N ALA A 89 4.58 0.88 11.63
CA ALA A 89 4.92 0.99 13.04
C ALA A 89 3.88 0.30 13.95
N LYS A 90 2.58 0.49 13.68
CA LYS A 90 1.50 -0.18 14.42
C LYS A 90 1.42 -1.69 14.18
N PHE A 91 1.83 -2.14 13.00
CA PHE A 91 1.92 -3.57 12.70
C PHE A 91 3.11 -4.24 13.38
N GLY A 92 4.13 -3.47 13.78
CA GLY A 92 5.32 -3.99 14.48
C GLY A 92 6.35 -4.62 13.52
N SER A 93 6.48 -4.08 12.32
CA SER A 93 7.36 -4.59 11.26
C SER A 93 8.41 -3.56 10.85
N CYS A 94 9.49 -4.01 10.21
CA CYS A 94 10.49 -3.13 9.63
C CYS A 94 9.91 -2.43 8.38
N HIS A 95 10.18 -1.13 8.26
CA HIS A 95 9.71 -0.32 7.13
C HIS A 95 10.88 0.06 6.22
N GLU A 96 10.76 -0.26 4.95
CA GLU A 96 11.61 0.29 3.90
C GLU A 96 10.78 1.17 2.97
N VAL A 97 11.34 2.35 2.65
CA VAL A 97 10.71 3.31 1.75
C VAL A 97 11.44 3.26 0.42
N VAL A 98 10.69 2.98 -0.66
CA VAL A 98 11.22 3.10 -2.01
C VAL A 98 11.05 4.55 -2.45
N ASN A 99 12.16 5.19 -2.79
CA ASN A 99 12.14 6.53 -3.32
C ASN A 99 11.82 6.51 -4.81
N HIS A 100 10.61 6.95 -5.18
CA HIS A 100 10.18 7.05 -6.57
C HIS A 100 10.85 8.19 -7.35
N SER A 101 11.73 9.00 -6.74
CA SER A 101 12.49 10.03 -7.48
C SER A 101 13.67 9.47 -8.28
N VAL A 102 14.01 8.18 -8.11
CA VAL A 102 15.08 7.50 -8.84
C VAL A 102 14.43 6.41 -9.68
N GLY A 103 13.96 6.73 -10.88
CA GLY A 103 13.39 5.75 -11.80
C GLY A 103 12.11 6.13 -12.57
N TYR A 104 11.75 7.42 -12.62
CA TYR A 104 10.82 7.95 -13.62
C TYR A 104 11.58 8.75 -14.67
#